data_AF-A0A090VB24-F1
#
_entry.id   AF-A0A090VB24-F1
#
_cell.length_a   1.000
_cell.length_b   1.000
_cell.length_c   1.000
_cell.angle_alpha   90.00
_cell.angle_beta   90.00
_cell.angle_gamma   90.00
#
_symmetry.space_group_name_H-M   'P 1'
#
loop_
_entity.id
_entity.type
_entity.pdbx_description
1 polymer ?
#
loop_
_entity_poly.entity_id
_entity_poly.type
_entity_poly.pdbx_seq_one_letter_code
_entity_poly.pdbx_strand_id
1 'polypeptide(L)'
;MTTKIILNKTGQVLLHAIFWCGVLLFYTYFFGFNSADFNYVLSFSLFLMPITIATTYVSIYKLIPDYFVKKRYALFGLYSLYTFIISAYLIVVSVFYGLIYLSNFQFNNMAPISKSLLLVGTAVYLVVIIVSAFKLLKLNAKHSNETKKLETKILETQLKLKEQELNYLKMQIHPHFLFNTLNTLYGFALKKQTKLRI
;
A
#
# COMPACT_ATOMS: atom_id res chain seq x y z
N MET A 1 -25.14 -4.84 -10.92
CA MET A 1 -24.02 -4.58 -9.95
C MET A 1 -23.04 -5.75 -9.88
N THR A 2 -23.51 -7.00 -9.96
CA THR A 2 -22.71 -8.24 -9.97
C THR A 2 -21.75 -8.37 -11.16
N THR A 3 -22.19 -8.03 -12.38
CA THR A 3 -21.36 -8.11 -13.60
C THR A 3 -20.13 -7.20 -13.57
N LYS A 4 -20.23 -6.01 -12.95
CA LYS A 4 -19.13 -5.04 -12.83
C LYS A 4 -18.06 -5.50 -11.82
N ILE A 5 -18.47 -6.22 -10.78
CA ILE A 5 -17.58 -6.83 -9.79
C ILE A 5 -16.85 -8.04 -10.39
N ILE A 6 -17.55 -8.85 -11.18
CA ILE A 6 -16.96 -10.02 -11.87
C ILE A 6 -15.96 -9.56 -12.94
N LEU A 7 -16.29 -8.54 -13.74
CA LEU A 7 -15.39 -7.96 -14.76
C LEU A 7 -14.10 -7.39 -14.13
N ASN A 8 -14.20 -6.77 -12.94
CA ASN A 8 -13.03 -6.30 -12.21
C ASN A 8 -12.16 -7.44 -11.66
N LYS A 9 -12.77 -8.55 -11.23
CA LYS A 9 -12.02 -9.73 -10.74
C LYS A 9 -11.32 -10.47 -11.88
N THR A 10 -11.97 -10.66 -13.03
CA THR A 10 -11.36 -11.31 -14.19
C THR A 10 -10.20 -10.49 -14.75
N GLY A 11 -10.36 -9.16 -14.85
CA GLY A 11 -9.28 -8.26 -15.24
C GLY A 11 -8.09 -8.31 -14.27
N GLN A 12 -8.35 -8.40 -12.97
CA GLN A 12 -7.29 -8.53 -11.97
C GLN A 12 -6.53 -9.86 -12.11
N VAL A 13 -7.22 -10.99 -12.30
CA VAL A 13 -6.58 -12.30 -12.50
C VAL A 13 -5.73 -12.28 -13.78
N LEU A 14 -6.24 -11.68 -14.86
CA LEU A 14 -5.53 -11.56 -16.12
C LEU A 14 -4.25 -10.71 -15.97
N LEU A 15 -4.30 -9.60 -15.23
CA LEU A 15 -3.10 -8.80 -14.93
C LEU A 15 -2.08 -9.59 -14.08
N HIS A 16 -2.53 -10.39 -13.12
CA HIS A 16 -1.64 -11.27 -12.35
C HIS A 16 -0.99 -12.33 -13.24
N ALA A 17 -1.75 -12.94 -14.16
CA ALA A 17 -1.23 -13.91 -15.11
C ALA A 17 -0.19 -13.25 -16.04
N ILE A 18 -0.50 -12.09 -16.62
CA ILE A 18 0.45 -11.34 -17.47
C ILE A 18 1.72 -10.98 -16.70
N PHE A 19 1.58 -10.52 -15.45
CA PHE A 19 2.72 -10.20 -14.61
C PHE A 19 3.62 -11.42 -14.40
N TRP A 20 3.06 -12.57 -14.01
CA TRP A 20 3.83 -13.79 -13.79
C TRP A 20 4.42 -14.36 -15.09
N CYS A 21 3.73 -14.22 -16.22
CA CYS A 21 4.32 -14.49 -17.54
C CYS A 21 5.53 -13.58 -17.81
N GLY A 22 5.45 -12.29 -17.48
CA GLY A 22 6.59 -11.37 -17.57
C GLY A 22 7.76 -11.77 -16.69
N VAL A 23 7.50 -12.23 -15.45
CA VAL A 23 8.53 -12.77 -14.55
C VAL A 23 9.16 -14.04 -15.12
N LEU A 24 8.36 -14.94 -15.71
CA LEU A 24 8.87 -16.14 -16.36
C LEU A 24 9.78 -15.80 -17.55
N LEU A 25 9.39 -14.81 -18.37
CA LEU A 25 10.22 -14.31 -19.48
C LEU A 25 11.53 -13.70 -18.95
N PHE A 26 11.45 -12.91 -17.87
CA PHE A 26 12.63 -12.36 -17.21
C PHE A 26 13.58 -13.47 -16.74
N TYR A 27 13.08 -14.51 -16.07
CA TYR A 27 13.90 -15.65 -15.65
C TYR A 27 14.50 -16.41 -16.84
N THR A 28 13.69 -16.70 -17.85
CA THR A 28 14.16 -17.43 -19.04
C THR A 28 15.28 -16.65 -19.74
N TYR A 29 15.15 -15.32 -19.87
CA TYR A 29 16.19 -14.47 -20.42
C TYR A 29 17.43 -14.41 -19.51
N PHE A 30 17.23 -14.17 -18.21
CA PHE A 30 18.33 -13.99 -17.25
C PHE A 30 19.15 -15.26 -17.09
N PHE A 31 18.52 -16.43 -16.92
CA PHE A 31 19.22 -17.70 -16.78
C PHE A 31 19.71 -18.26 -18.12
N GLY A 32 19.08 -17.89 -19.23
CA GLY A 32 19.51 -18.27 -20.58
C GLY A 32 20.74 -17.53 -21.09
N PHE A 33 21.18 -16.48 -20.39
CA PHE A 33 22.38 -15.74 -20.76
C PHE A 33 23.60 -16.67 -20.81
N ASN A 34 24.22 -16.76 -21.98
CA ASN A 34 25.37 -17.62 -22.26
C ASN A 34 25.09 -19.14 -22.05
N SER A 35 23.83 -19.57 -22.22
CA SER A 35 23.43 -20.98 -22.26
C SER A 35 22.87 -21.34 -23.65
N ALA A 36 23.20 -22.54 -24.13
CA ALA A 36 22.68 -23.05 -25.40
C ALA A 36 21.39 -23.88 -25.22
N ASP A 37 21.08 -24.33 -24.01
CA ASP A 37 19.95 -25.24 -23.74
C ASP A 37 18.72 -24.47 -23.23
N PHE A 38 17.85 -24.10 -24.17
CA PHE A 38 16.60 -23.43 -23.86
C PHE A 38 15.65 -24.29 -23.01
N ASN A 39 15.62 -25.61 -23.23
CA ASN A 39 14.71 -26.51 -22.51
C ASN A 39 15.11 -26.63 -21.04
N TYR A 40 16.41 -26.73 -20.76
CA TYR A 40 16.95 -26.64 -19.40
C TYR A 40 16.52 -25.32 -18.74
N VAL A 41 16.76 -24.20 -19.41
CA VAL A 41 16.52 -22.85 -18.85
C VAL A 41 15.04 -22.65 -18.55
N LEU A 42 14.15 -23.03 -19.46
CA LEU A 42 12.71 -22.90 -19.30
C LEU A 42 12.20 -23.79 -18.15
N SER A 43 12.64 -25.05 -18.09
CA SER A 43 12.24 -26.00 -17.04
C SER A 43 12.72 -25.56 -15.66
N PHE A 44 13.95 -25.07 -15.56
CA PHE A 44 14.51 -24.51 -14.34
C PHE A 44 13.74 -23.25 -13.91
N SER A 45 13.45 -22.35 -14.85
CA SER A 45 12.69 -21.13 -14.60
C SER A 45 11.27 -21.42 -14.09
N LEU A 46 10.58 -22.39 -14.71
CA LEU A 46 9.25 -22.84 -14.28
C LEU A 46 9.29 -23.45 -12.87
N PHE A 47 10.33 -24.21 -12.54
CA PHE A 47 10.48 -24.79 -11.21
C PHE A 47 10.73 -23.73 -10.12
N LEU A 48 11.39 -22.61 -10.47
CA LEU A 48 11.59 -21.48 -9.56
C LEU A 48 10.31 -20.66 -9.31
N MET A 49 9.37 -20.64 -10.26
CA MET A 49 8.17 -19.78 -10.19
C MET A 49 7.36 -19.95 -8.90
N PRO A 50 6.99 -21.18 -8.45
CA PRO A 50 6.24 -21.36 -7.21
C PRO A 50 6.93 -20.76 -5.98
N ILE A 51 8.27 -20.83 -5.94
CA ILE A 51 9.08 -20.30 -4.84
C ILE A 51 9.01 -18.76 -4.84
N THR A 52 9.19 -18.14 -6.00
CA THR A 52 9.09 -16.69 -6.16
C THR A 52 7.67 -16.18 -5.86
N ILE A 53 6.64 -16.88 -6.36
CA ILE A 53 5.23 -16.53 -6.13
C ILE A 53 4.91 -16.59 -4.63
N ALA A 54 5.25 -17.71 -3.97
CA ALA A 54 4.99 -17.89 -2.55
C ALA A 54 5.70 -16.83 -1.70
N THR A 55 6.99 -16.61 -1.94
CA THR A 55 7.80 -15.62 -1.22
C THR A 55 7.28 -14.21 -1.41
N THR A 56 6.87 -13.86 -2.64
CA THR A 56 6.29 -12.56 -2.97
C THR A 56 4.95 -12.36 -2.27
N TYR A 57 4.06 -13.36 -2.31
CA TYR A 57 2.74 -13.26 -1.71
C TYR A 57 2.79 -13.22 -0.18
N VAL A 58 3.67 -14.00 0.45
CA VAL A 58 3.94 -13.90 1.89
C VAL A 58 4.41 -12.48 2.24
N SER A 59 5.32 -11.92 1.44
CA SER A 59 5.82 -10.55 1.65
C SER A 59 4.71 -9.49 1.55
N ILE A 60 3.93 -9.48 0.47
CA ILE A 60 2.97 -8.40 0.21
C ILE A 60 1.62 -8.53 0.91
N TYR A 61 1.21 -9.74 1.30
CA TYR A 61 -0.08 -9.97 1.95
C TYR A 61 0.03 -10.18 3.47
N LYS A 62 1.14 -10.73 3.97
CA LYS A 62 1.35 -10.92 5.42
C LYS A 62 2.42 -9.99 5.99
N LEU A 63 3.67 -10.08 5.53
CA LEU A 63 4.80 -9.38 6.17
C LEU A 63 4.60 -7.86 6.19
N ILE A 64 4.31 -7.27 5.02
CA ILE A 64 4.17 -5.82 4.89
C ILE A 64 2.92 -5.30 5.63
N PRO A 65 1.69 -5.78 5.35
CA PRO A 65 0.48 -5.17 5.92
C PRO A 65 0.33 -5.43 7.42
N ASP A 66 0.66 -6.64 7.89
CA ASP A 66 0.37 -7.04 9.27
C ASP A 66 1.49 -6.74 10.25
N TYR A 67 2.74 -6.62 9.79
CA TYR A 67 3.87 -6.41 10.67
C TYR A 67 4.60 -5.09 10.39
N PHE A 68 4.99 -4.84 9.13
CA PHE A 68 5.71 -3.61 8.79
C PHE A 68 4.86 -2.36 8.98
N VAL A 69 3.67 -2.30 8.36
CA VAL A 69 2.76 -1.14 8.43
C VAL A 69 2.21 -0.94 9.85
N LYS A 70 1.94 -2.03 10.58
CA LYS A 70 1.51 -1.97 11.99
C LYS A 70 2.66 -1.69 12.97
N LYS A 71 3.87 -1.36 12.47
CA LYS A 71 5.08 -1.04 13.23
C LYS A 71 5.54 -2.13 14.21
N ARG A 72 5.18 -3.40 13.94
CA ARG A 72 5.60 -4.58 14.72
C ARG A 72 6.93 -5.12 14.20
N TYR A 73 7.99 -4.31 14.31
CA TYR A 73 9.27 -4.58 13.62
C TYR A 73 9.98 -5.87 14.09
N ALA A 74 9.87 -6.25 15.37
CA ALA A 74 10.46 -7.49 15.87
C ALA A 74 9.83 -8.73 15.21
N LEU A 75 8.50 -8.78 15.16
CA LEU A 75 7.77 -9.86 14.48
C LEU A 75 7.99 -9.82 12.97
N PHE A 76 8.08 -8.62 12.37
CA PHE A 76 8.44 -8.47 10.97
C PHE A 76 9.81 -9.10 10.68
N GLY A 77 10.83 -8.79 11.48
CA GLY A 77 12.16 -9.37 11.37
C GLY A 77 12.15 -10.89 11.50
N LEU A 78 11.46 -11.41 12.54
CA LEU A 78 11.36 -12.85 12.78
C LEU A 78 10.69 -13.61 11.63
N TYR A 79 9.51 -13.17 11.18
CA TYR A 79 8.81 -13.85 10.08
C TYR A 79 9.47 -13.63 8.73
N SER A 80 10.15 -12.49 8.52
CA SER A 80 10.98 -12.28 7.33
C SER A 80 12.17 -13.24 7.32
N LEU A 81 12.81 -13.46 8.47
CA LEU A 81 13.90 -14.43 8.61
C LEU A 81 13.41 -15.85 8.32
N TYR A 82 12.26 -16.27 8.86
CA TYR A 82 11.68 -17.58 8.51
C TYR A 82 11.36 -17.69 7.03
N THR A 83 10.77 -16.65 6.45
CA THR A 83 10.49 -16.62 5.00
C THR A 83 11.79 -16.75 4.20
N PHE A 84 12.84 -16.04 4.59
CA PHE A 84 14.16 -16.09 3.95
C PHE A 84 14.82 -17.46 4.05
N ILE A 85 14.80 -18.10 5.23
CA ILE A 85 15.39 -19.43 5.42
C ILE A 85 14.65 -20.47 4.57
N ILE A 86 13.31 -20.45 4.59
CA ILE A 86 12.48 -21.39 3.83
C ILE A 86 12.70 -21.19 2.33
N SER A 87 12.66 -19.96 1.83
CA SER A 87 12.87 -19.69 0.40
C SER A 87 14.31 -20.00 -0.02
N ALA A 88 15.32 -19.71 0.81
CA ALA A 88 16.71 -20.06 0.53
C ALA A 88 16.89 -21.58 0.42
N TYR A 89 16.28 -22.35 1.33
CA TYR A 89 16.26 -23.81 1.24
C TYR A 89 15.60 -24.30 -0.06
N LEU A 90 14.45 -23.74 -0.43
CA LEU A 90 13.77 -24.10 -1.67
C LEU A 90 14.57 -23.72 -2.93
N ILE A 91 15.29 -22.59 -2.89
CA ILE A 91 16.21 -22.19 -3.97
C ILE A 91 17.36 -23.21 -4.09
N VAL A 92 17.93 -23.66 -2.98
CA VAL A 92 18.95 -24.72 -3.01
C VAL A 92 18.38 -25.98 -3.66
N VAL A 93 17.18 -26.41 -3.26
CA VAL A 93 16.48 -27.55 -3.87
C VAL A 93 16.28 -27.34 -5.38
N SER A 94 15.96 -26.12 -5.83
CA SER A 94 15.80 -25.83 -7.27
C SER A 94 17.10 -25.99 -8.07
N VAL A 95 18.25 -25.60 -7.49
CA VAL A 95 19.55 -25.78 -8.14
C VAL A 95 19.92 -27.26 -8.21
N PHE A 96 19.64 -28.03 -7.15
CA PHE A 96 19.80 -29.49 -7.17
C PHE A 96 18.85 -30.17 -8.16
N TYR A 97 17.62 -29.68 -8.31
CA TYR A 97 16.71 -30.15 -9.35
C TYR A 97 17.31 -29.95 -10.75
N GLY A 98 17.88 -28.76 -11.02
CA GLY A 98 18.61 -28.49 -12.27
C GLY A 98 19.78 -29.45 -12.49
N LEU A 99 20.59 -29.70 -11.46
CA LEU A 99 21.75 -30.59 -11.54
C LEU A 99 21.36 -32.07 -11.76
N ILE A 100 20.40 -32.57 -11.00
CA ILE A 100 20.07 -34.01 -10.99
C ILE A 100 19.18 -34.37 -12.17
N TYR A 101 18.09 -33.62 -12.37
CA TYR A 101 17.02 -34.00 -13.29
C TYR A 101 17.17 -33.37 -14.67
N LEU A 102 17.72 -32.15 -14.76
CA LEU A 102 17.85 -31.47 -16.06
C LEU A 102 19.23 -31.68 -16.69
N SER A 103 20.28 -31.81 -15.88
CA SER A 103 21.65 -31.94 -16.39
C SER A 103 22.29 -33.31 -16.15
N ASN A 104 21.57 -34.29 -15.57
CA ASN A 104 22.05 -35.65 -15.30
C ASN A 104 23.42 -35.68 -14.59
N PHE A 105 23.58 -34.88 -13.53
CA PHE A 105 24.82 -34.68 -12.77
C PHE A 105 25.99 -34.05 -13.55
N GLN A 106 25.77 -33.63 -14.80
CA GLN A 106 26.80 -32.95 -15.60
C GLN A 106 26.73 -31.44 -15.38
N PHE A 107 27.59 -30.94 -14.50
CA PHE A 107 27.66 -29.51 -14.14
C PHE A 107 27.94 -28.61 -15.34
N ASN A 108 28.60 -29.12 -16.39
CA ASN A 108 28.89 -28.38 -17.62
C ASN A 108 27.64 -28.09 -18.45
N ASN A 109 26.61 -28.95 -18.36
CA ASN A 109 25.38 -28.83 -19.16
C ASN A 109 24.37 -27.87 -18.51
N MET A 110 24.56 -27.49 -17.24
CA MET A 110 23.71 -26.50 -16.59
C MET A 110 24.00 -25.10 -17.16
N ALA A 111 22.96 -24.27 -17.26
CA ALA A 111 23.11 -22.86 -17.59
C ALA A 111 24.05 -22.16 -16.57
N PRO A 112 25.05 -21.37 -17.01
CA PRO A 112 26.09 -20.84 -16.13
C PRO A 112 25.57 -20.11 -14.88
N ILE A 113 24.54 -19.28 -15.07
CA ILE A 113 23.95 -18.47 -13.99
C ILE A 113 23.18 -19.34 -12.99
N SER A 114 22.53 -20.42 -13.47
CA SER A 114 21.78 -21.34 -12.61
C SER A 114 22.67 -22.14 -11.63
N LYS A 115 23.99 -22.21 -11.90
CA LYS A 115 24.98 -22.86 -11.02
C LYS A 115 25.24 -22.06 -9.74
N SER A 116 25.02 -20.76 -9.76
CA SER A 116 25.32 -19.87 -8.65
C SER A 116 24.08 -19.62 -7.79
N LEU A 117 24.07 -20.16 -6.56
CA LEU A 117 23.02 -19.90 -5.58
C LEU A 117 22.80 -18.41 -5.33
N LEU A 118 23.88 -17.62 -5.33
CA LEU A 118 23.80 -16.17 -5.15
C LEU A 118 23.06 -15.49 -6.31
N LEU A 119 23.35 -15.87 -7.56
CA LEU A 119 22.69 -15.26 -8.72
C LEU A 119 21.23 -15.69 -8.82
N VAL A 120 20.93 -16.96 -8.55
CA VAL A 120 19.56 -17.47 -8.50
C VAL A 120 18.76 -16.75 -7.40
N GLY A 121 19.32 -16.65 -6.19
CA GLY A 121 18.71 -15.92 -5.09
C GLY A 121 18.50 -14.45 -5.40
N THR A 122 19.47 -13.80 -6.06
CA THR A 122 19.36 -12.40 -6.48
C THR A 122 18.19 -12.21 -7.45
N ALA A 123 18.02 -13.09 -8.43
CA ALA A 123 16.88 -13.02 -9.36
C ALA A 123 15.53 -13.17 -8.65
N VAL A 124 15.43 -14.07 -7.65
CA VAL A 124 14.22 -14.25 -6.83
C VAL A 124 13.93 -13.00 -6.00
N TYR A 125 14.91 -12.52 -5.23
CA TYR A 125 14.72 -11.39 -4.34
C TYR A 125 14.56 -10.06 -5.06
N LEU A 126 15.12 -9.89 -6.26
CA LEU A 126 14.85 -8.73 -7.10
C LEU A 126 13.35 -8.58 -7.39
N VAL A 127 12.70 -9.67 -7.81
CA VAL A 127 11.25 -9.68 -8.08
C VAL A 127 10.47 -9.38 -6.78
N VAL A 128 10.81 -10.05 -5.68
CA VAL A 128 10.16 -9.86 -4.38
C VAL A 128 10.26 -8.41 -3.91
N ILE A 129 11.43 -7.79 -4.03
CA ILE A 129 11.68 -6.39 -3.64
C ILE A 129 10.88 -5.42 -4.52
N ILE A 130 10.92 -5.60 -5.84
CA ILE A 130 10.17 -4.73 -6.77
C ILE A 130 8.68 -4.77 -6.46
N VAL A 131 8.10 -5.97 -6.33
CA VAL A 131 6.66 -6.12 -6.04
C VAL A 131 6.31 -5.58 -4.64
N SER A 132 7.19 -5.77 -3.67
CA SER A 132 7.06 -5.20 -2.32
C SER A 132 7.08 -3.67 -2.33
N ALA A 133 7.97 -3.06 -3.12
CA ALA A 133 8.03 -1.61 -3.28
C ALA A 133 6.74 -1.05 -3.88
N PHE A 134 6.22 -1.66 -4.96
CA PHE A 134 4.92 -1.29 -5.52
C PHE A 134 3.77 -1.43 -4.51
N LYS A 135 3.78 -2.48 -3.69
CA LYS A 135 2.80 -2.67 -2.62
C LYS A 135 2.86 -1.53 -1.59
N LEU A 136 4.07 -1.17 -1.14
CA LEU A 136 4.28 -0.07 -0.20
C LEU A 136 3.83 1.28 -0.78
N LEU A 137 4.18 1.57 -2.03
CA LEU A 137 3.72 2.79 -2.72
C LEU A 137 2.19 2.87 -2.78
N LYS A 138 1.52 1.75 -3.13
CA LYS A 138 0.06 1.68 -3.15
C LYS A 138 -0.55 1.90 -1.76
N LEU A 139 0.04 1.31 -0.72
CA LEU A 139 -0.42 1.49 0.65
C LEU A 139 -0.23 2.93 1.14
N ASN A 140 0.92 3.55 0.83
CA ASN A 140 1.20 4.94 1.15
C ASN A 140 0.21 5.89 0.47
N ALA A 141 -0.01 5.73 -0.85
CA ALA A 141 -0.97 6.53 -1.59
C ALA A 141 -2.40 6.40 -1.04
N LYS A 142 -2.81 5.17 -0.69
CA LYS A 142 -4.11 4.92 -0.05
C LYS A 142 -4.21 5.65 1.30
N HIS A 143 -3.21 5.48 2.17
CA HIS A 143 -3.18 6.13 3.47
C HIS A 143 -3.20 7.66 3.35
N SER A 144 -2.43 8.24 2.43
CA SER A 144 -2.40 9.68 2.14
C SER A 144 -3.77 10.23 1.72
N ASN A 145 -4.49 9.50 0.87
CA ASN A 145 -5.85 9.89 0.48
C ASN A 145 -6.84 9.77 1.64
N GLU A 146 -6.74 8.73 2.47
CA GLU A 146 -7.59 8.55 3.65
C GLU A 146 -7.33 9.65 4.69
N THR A 147 -6.07 10.01 4.94
CA THR A 147 -5.73 11.12 5.85
C THR A 147 -6.24 12.45 5.35
N LYS A 148 -6.09 12.76 4.06
CA LYS A 148 -6.65 14.00 3.46
C LYS A 148 -8.16 14.06 3.63
N LYS A 149 -8.87 12.95 3.38
CA LYS A 149 -10.33 12.89 3.54
C LYS A 149 -10.78 13.06 5.00
N LEU A 150 -10.01 12.54 5.95
CA LEU A 150 -10.27 12.74 7.38
C LEU A 150 -10.02 14.19 7.78
N GLU A 151 -8.93 14.80 7.30
CA GLU A 151 -8.59 16.19 7.55
C GLU A 151 -9.68 17.14 7.02
N THR A 152 -10.14 16.95 5.77
CA THR A 152 -11.23 17.77 5.21
C THR A 152 -12.50 17.62 6.04
N LYS A 153 -12.85 16.40 6.47
CA LYS A 153 -14.04 16.16 7.30
C LYS A 153 -13.92 16.83 8.67
N ILE A 154 -12.73 16.84 9.27
CA ILE A 154 -12.47 17.53 10.55
C ILE A 154 -12.65 19.05 10.36
N LEU A 155 -12.06 19.62 9.31
CA LEU A 155 -12.18 21.05 9.01
C LEU A 155 -13.63 21.47 8.74
N GLU A 156 -14.38 20.69 7.96
CA GLU A 156 -15.81 20.92 7.72
C GLU A 156 -16.62 20.88 9.02
N THR A 157 -16.31 19.91 9.90
CA THR A 157 -16.99 19.79 11.20
C THR A 157 -16.67 20.99 12.11
N GLN A 158 -15.41 21.44 12.13
CA GLN A 158 -14.99 22.62 12.89
C GLN A 158 -15.64 23.91 12.38
N LEU A 159 -15.72 24.08 11.06
CA LEU A 159 -16.40 25.21 10.43
C LEU A 159 -17.87 25.24 10.85
N LYS A 160 -18.56 24.11 10.76
CA LYS A 160 -19.98 24.00 11.15
C LYS A 160 -20.20 24.32 12.64
N LEU A 161 -19.31 23.86 13.52
CA LEU A 161 -19.37 24.20 14.94
C LEU A 161 -19.18 25.71 15.17
N LYS A 162 -18.25 26.34 14.46
CA LYS A 162 -18.02 27.80 14.54
C LYS A 162 -19.21 28.61 14.03
N GLU A 163 -19.86 28.16 12.95
CA GLU A 163 -21.10 28.78 12.47
C GLU A 163 -22.22 28.66 13.50
N GLN A 164 -22.35 27.53 14.18
CA GLN A 164 -23.31 27.33 15.27
C GLN A 164 -23.03 28.22 16.47
N GLU A 165 -21.77 28.30 16.93
CA GLU A 165 -21.34 29.21 17.99
C GLU A 165 -21.66 30.66 17.63
N LEU A 166 -21.34 31.08 16.41
CA LEU A 166 -21.63 32.43 15.92
C LEU A 166 -23.14 32.70 15.91
N ASN A 167 -23.95 31.77 15.42
CA ASN A 167 -25.40 31.92 15.40
C ASN A 167 -25.99 31.97 16.83
N TYR A 168 -25.46 31.16 17.75
CA TYR A 168 -25.84 31.22 19.16
C TYR A 168 -25.47 32.55 19.82
N LEU A 169 -24.25 33.05 19.57
CA LEU A 169 -23.80 34.38 20.02
C LEU A 169 -24.69 35.50 19.45
N LYS A 170 -25.07 35.42 18.18
CA LYS A 170 -26.03 36.37 17.57
C LYS A 170 -27.40 36.32 18.24
N MET A 171 -27.91 35.13 18.60
CA MET A 171 -29.19 34.99 19.31
C MET A 171 -29.16 35.56 20.73
N GLN A 172 -28.01 35.53 21.42
CA GLN A 172 -27.86 36.13 22.75
C GLN A 172 -27.97 37.67 22.72
N ILE A 173 -27.67 38.33 21.59
CA ILE A 173 -27.93 39.76 21.42
C ILE A 173 -29.42 39.93 21.11
N HIS A 174 -30.25 40.09 22.15
CA HIS A 174 -31.69 40.32 21.99
C HIS A 174 -31.91 41.67 21.26
N PRO A 175 -32.43 41.69 20.02
CA PRO A 175 -32.69 42.95 19.32
C PRO A 175 -33.64 43.84 20.11
N HIS A 176 -34.64 43.22 20.74
CA HIS A 176 -35.59 43.90 21.61
C HIS A 176 -34.95 44.52 22.86
N PHE A 177 -33.93 43.89 23.44
CA PHE A 177 -33.21 44.47 24.58
C PHE A 177 -32.44 45.74 24.15
N LEU A 178 -31.79 45.69 22.98
CA LEU A 178 -31.11 46.85 22.41
C LEU A 178 -32.12 47.97 22.07
N PHE A 179 -33.23 47.65 21.42
CA PHE A 179 -34.30 48.61 21.12
C PHE A 179 -34.94 49.19 22.38
N ASN A 180 -35.19 48.38 23.42
CA ASN A 180 -35.71 48.85 24.70
C ASN A 180 -34.73 49.78 25.41
N THR A 181 -33.44 49.45 25.37
CA THR A 181 -32.39 50.28 25.97
C THR A 181 -32.31 51.62 25.27
N LEU A 182 -32.32 51.62 23.92
CA LEU A 182 -32.33 52.84 23.11
C LEU A 182 -33.55 53.71 23.37
N ASN A 183 -34.76 53.13 23.35
CA ASN A 183 -36.00 53.86 23.62
C ASN A 183 -36.02 54.45 25.03
N THR A 184 -35.51 53.72 26.03
CA THR A 184 -35.41 54.20 27.41
C THR A 184 -34.40 55.35 27.53
N LEU A 185 -33.23 55.24 26.89
CA LEU A 185 -32.23 56.32 26.82
C LEU A 185 -32.78 57.57 26.12
N TYR A 186 -33.50 57.39 25.01
CA TYR A 186 -34.16 58.48 24.30
C TYR A 186 -35.19 59.18 25.18
N GLY A 187 -35.99 58.40 25.92
CA GLY A 187 -36.91 58.91 26.92
C GLY A 187 -36.21 59.70 28.04
N PHE A 188 -35.10 59.20 28.57
CA PHE A 188 -34.31 59.91 29.58
C PHE A 188 -33.68 61.20 29.03
N ALA A 189 -33.18 61.19 27.79
CA ALA A 189 -32.61 62.37 27.14
C ALA A 189 -33.68 63.46 26.93
N LEU A 190 -34.87 63.09 26.45
CA LEU A 190 -36.02 64.00 26.33
C LEU A 190 -36.43 64.58 27.68
N LYS A 191 -36.57 63.73 28.71
CA LYS A 191 -36.93 64.19 30.07
C LYS A 191 -35.90 65.17 30.63
N LYS A 192 -34.61 64.94 30.36
CA LYS A 192 -33.52 65.85 30.75
C LYS A 192 -33.57 67.19 30.01
N GLN A 193 -33.89 67.18 28.70
CA GLN A 193 -34.09 68.40 27.92
C GLN A 193 -35.30 69.21 28.40
N THR A 194 -36.42 68.58 28.73
CA THR A 194 -37.60 69.26 29.30
C THR A 194 -37.30 69.89 30.66
N LYS A 195 -36.47 69.23 31.49
CA LYS A 195 -36.07 69.73 32.82
C LYS A 195 -35.01 70.85 32.79
N LEU A 196 -34.33 71.04 31.65
CA LEU A 196 -33.36 72.13 31.41
C LEU A 196 -33.99 73.36 30.73
N ARG A 197 -35.28 73.29 30.36
CA ARG A 197 -36.02 74.35 29.65
C ARG A 197 -37.03 75.09 30.54
N ILE A 198 -36.99 74.85 31.84
CA ILE A 198 -37.76 75.53 32.90
C ILE A 198 -36.75 76.20 33.82
#